data_AF-A0AAN7PCG0-F1
#
_entry.id   AF-A0AAN7PCG0-F1
#
_cell.length_a   1.000
_cell.length_b   1.000
_cell.length_c   1.000
_cell.angle_alpha   90.00
_cell.angle_beta   90.00
_cell.angle_gamma   90.00
#
_symmetry.space_group_name_H-M   'P 1'
#
loop_
_entity.id
_entity.type
_entity.pdbx_description
1 polymer ?
#
loop_
_entity_poly.entity_id
_entity_poly.type
_entity_poly.pdbx_seq_one_letter_code
_entity_poly.pdbx_strand_id
1 'polypeptide(L)'
;MAFNNFLNFVIAEEIEFVGERFTLNLERRLLRDNSNPFDIDEELFIKYFRLNKNRCRILIEDVRPHVLPGQRSTKIALELKVLSVLYFYQCPNDM
;
A
#
# COMPACT_ATOMS: atom_id res chain seq x y z
N MET A 1 29.70 -6.94 34.82
CA MET A 1 28.58 -5.96 34.79
C MET A 1 28.49 -5.21 33.46
N ALA A 2 29.58 -4.73 32.85
CA ALA A 2 29.53 -3.96 31.60
C ALA A 2 28.93 -4.70 30.37
N PHE A 3 29.25 -5.98 30.18
CA PHE A 3 28.76 -6.77 29.04
C PHE A 3 27.23 -6.97 29.08
N ASN A 4 26.67 -7.28 30.24
CA ASN A 4 25.21 -7.43 30.39
C ASN A 4 24.47 -6.10 30.16
N ASN A 5 25.05 -4.98 30.58
CA ASN A 5 24.46 -3.65 30.34
C ASN A 5 24.47 -3.29 28.85
N PHE A 6 25.55 -3.63 28.14
CA PHE A 6 25.63 -3.46 26.69
C PHE A 6 24.61 -4.33 25.95
N LEU A 7 24.48 -5.61 26.33
CA LEU A 7 23.51 -6.51 25.73
C LEU A 7 22.07 -6.03 25.96
N ASN A 8 21.76 -5.58 27.17
CA ASN A 8 20.44 -5.03 27.50
C ASN A 8 20.14 -3.76 26.69
N PHE A 9 21.14 -2.91 26.45
CA PHE A 9 20.99 -1.72 25.62
C PHE A 9 20.67 -2.09 24.16
N VAL A 10 21.44 -3.01 23.57
CA VAL A 10 21.20 -3.49 22.19
C VAL A 10 19.83 -4.13 22.04
N ILE A 11 19.39 -4.91 23.04
CA ILE A 11 18.05 -5.52 23.05
C ILE A 11 16.96 -4.45 23.16
N ALA A 12 17.15 -3.42 24.00
CA ALA A 12 16.19 -2.34 24.15
C ALA A 12 16.02 -1.54 22.83
N GLU A 13 17.13 -1.24 22.16
CA GLU A 13 17.14 -0.54 20.86
C GLU A 13 16.42 -1.34 19.76
N GLU A 14 16.66 -2.66 19.69
CA GLU A 14 15.96 -3.54 18.75
C GLU A 14 14.45 -3.62 19.04
N ILE A 15 14.06 -3.70 20.32
CA ILE A 15 12.63 -3.71 20.73
C ILE A 15 11.96 -2.41 20.30
N GLU A 16 12.61 -1.26 20.52
CA GLU A 16 12.11 0.06 20.12
C GLU A 16 11.94 0.13 18.60
N PHE A 17 12.97 -0.26 17.84
CA PHE A 17 12.92 -0.29 16.37
C PHE A 17 11.79 -1.18 15.83
N VAL A 18 11.62 -2.38 16.40
CA VAL A 18 10.51 -3.28 16.03
C VAL A 18 9.15 -2.66 16.38
N GLY A 19 9.05 -1.98 17.53
CA GLY A 19 7.85 -1.25 17.95
C GLY A 19 7.47 -0.13 16.98
N GLU A 20 8.44 0.69 16.57
CA GLU A 20 8.23 1.75 15.58
C GLU A 20 7.76 1.18 14.23
N ARG A 21 8.43 0.12 13.75
CA ARG A 21 8.06 -0.56 12.50
C ARG A 21 6.65 -1.12 12.57
N PHE A 22 6.24 -1.68 13.70
CA PHE A 22 4.89 -2.16 13.93
C PHE A 22 3.87 -1.03 13.84
N THR A 23 4.12 0.09 14.53
CA THR A 23 3.26 1.28 14.52
C THR A 23 3.10 1.85 13.10
N LEU A 24 4.21 2.05 12.38
CA LEU A 24 4.19 2.54 10.99
C LEU A 24 3.41 1.62 10.05
N ASN A 25 3.52 0.30 10.22
CA ASN A 25 2.78 -0.66 9.41
C ASN A 25 1.27 -0.63 9.71
N LEU A 26 0.89 -0.38 10.96
CA LEU A 26 -0.51 -0.19 11.35
C LEU A 26 -1.08 1.11 10.78
N GLU A 27 -0.37 2.22 10.91
CA GLU A 27 -0.79 3.52 10.35
C GLU A 27 -0.99 3.44 8.84
N ARG A 28 -0.03 2.87 8.11
CA ARG A 28 -0.15 2.66 6.65
C ARG A 28 -1.34 1.79 6.30
N ARG A 29 -1.63 0.77 7.12
CA ARG A 29 -2.80 -0.08 6.91
C ARG A 29 -4.09 0.70 7.14
N LEU A 30 -4.18 1.47 8.21
CA LEU A 30 -5.34 2.31 8.51
C LEU A 30 -5.58 3.33 7.41
N LEU A 31 -4.53 4.00 6.94
CA LEU A 31 -4.63 4.95 5.83
C LEU A 31 -5.10 4.25 4.55
N ARG A 32 -4.52 3.09 4.22
CA ARG A 32 -4.91 2.31 3.04
C ARG A 32 -6.36 1.84 3.09
N ASP A 33 -6.79 1.31 4.23
CA ASP A 33 -8.10 0.67 4.38
C ASP A 33 -9.23 1.70 4.52
N ASN A 34 -8.93 2.92 5.00
CA ASN A 34 -9.88 4.03 5.12
C ASN A 34 -9.88 4.99 3.92
N SER A 35 -8.97 4.81 2.95
CA SER A 35 -8.91 5.64 1.74
C SER A 35 -9.52 4.91 0.56
N ASN A 36 -10.46 5.56 -0.14
CA ASN A 36 -11.00 5.06 -1.40
C ASN A 36 -10.61 5.99 -2.56
N PRO A 37 -9.67 5.58 -3.43
CA PRO A 37 -9.21 6.40 -4.55
C PRO A 37 -10.30 6.78 -5.56
N PHE A 38 -11.45 6.11 -5.58
CA PHE A 38 -12.57 6.47 -6.47
C PHE A 38 -13.38 7.68 -5.99
N ASP A 39 -13.14 8.16 -4.77
CA ASP A 39 -13.86 9.30 -4.18
C ASP A 39 -13.28 10.66 -4.62
N ILE A 40 -12.07 10.69 -5.16
CA ILE A 40 -11.47 11.92 -5.71
C ILE A 40 -12.17 12.36 -7.00
N ASP A 41 -12.02 13.61 -7.43
CA ASP A 41 -12.61 14.09 -8.70
C ASP A 41 -12.11 13.33 -9.94
N GLU A 42 -12.94 13.25 -10.98
CA GLU A 42 -12.64 12.51 -12.22
C GLU A 42 -11.39 13.04 -12.94
N GLU A 43 -11.22 14.36 -13.02
CA GLU A 43 -10.06 14.97 -13.68
C GLU A 43 -8.76 14.60 -12.95
N LEU A 44 -8.81 14.68 -11.61
CA LEU A 44 -7.70 14.30 -10.76
C LEU A 44 -7.42 12.80 -10.82
N PHE A 45 -8.46 11.97 -10.89
CA PHE A 45 -8.34 10.53 -11.05
C PHE A 45 -7.62 10.18 -12.36
N ILE A 46 -8.03 10.78 -13.48
CA ILE A 46 -7.37 10.58 -14.78
C ILE A 46 -5.91 11.01 -14.73
N LYS A 47 -5.60 12.13 -14.05
CA LYS A 47 -4.22 12.61 -13.89
C LYS A 47 -3.32 11.65 -13.10
N TYR A 48 -3.87 10.90 -12.15
CA TYR A 48 -3.11 9.93 -11.36
C TYR A 48 -3.02 8.54 -11.99
N PHE A 49 -4.04 8.13 -12.75
CA PHE A 49 -4.17 6.74 -13.18
C PHE A 49 -4.26 6.54 -14.71
N ARG A 50 -4.17 7.62 -15.51
CA ARG A 50 -4.36 7.68 -16.98
C ARG A 50 -5.69 7.18 -17.52
N LEU A 51 -6.51 6.58 -16.68
CA LEU A 51 -7.83 6.04 -17.00
C LEU A 51 -8.88 6.82 -16.23
N ASN A 52 -10.04 6.97 -16.85
CA ASN A 52 -11.24 7.39 -16.13
C ASN A 52 -11.72 6.27 -15.20
N LYS A 53 -12.52 6.60 -14.19
CA LYS A 53 -12.99 5.65 -13.17
C LYS A 53 -13.72 4.47 -13.78
N ASN A 54 -14.51 4.69 -14.84
CA ASN A 54 -15.26 3.63 -15.49
C ASN A 54 -14.35 2.59 -16.16
N ARG A 55 -13.37 3.05 -16.96
CA ARG A 55 -12.37 2.19 -17.61
C ARG A 55 -11.51 1.45 -16.58
N CYS A 56 -11.16 2.11 -15.48
CA CYS A 56 -10.44 1.45 -14.39
C CYS A 56 -11.27 0.32 -13.76
N ARG A 57 -12.58 0.51 -13.54
CA ARG A 57 -13.45 -0.55 -13.02
C ARG A 57 -13.58 -1.73 -13.99
N ILE A 58 -13.73 -1.46 -15.29
CA ILE A 58 -13.74 -2.51 -16.31
C ILE A 58 -12.43 -3.31 -16.26
N LEU A 59 -11.28 -2.63 -16.23
CA LEU A 59 -9.98 -3.29 -16.11
C LEU A 59 -9.86 -4.15 -14.85
N ILE A 60 -10.39 -3.69 -13.70
CA ILE A 60 -10.40 -4.47 -12.47
C ILE A 60 -11.18 -5.77 -12.64
N GLU A 61 -12.36 -5.72 -13.27
CA GLU A 61 -13.18 -6.90 -13.53
C GLU A 61 -12.52 -7.85 -14.54
N ASP A 62 -11.88 -7.32 -15.59
CA ASP A 62 -11.14 -8.12 -16.56
C ASP A 62 -9.96 -8.86 -15.91
N VAL A 63 -9.29 -8.24 -14.94
CA VAL A 63 -8.15 -8.83 -14.22
C VAL A 63 -8.59 -9.79 -13.11
N ARG A 64 -9.77 -9.59 -12.50
CA ARG A 64 -10.30 -10.39 -11.38
C ARG A 64 -10.18 -11.91 -11.57
N PRO A 65 -10.54 -12.53 -12.71
CA PRO A 65 -10.43 -13.98 -12.90
C PRO A 65 -8.98 -14.49 -12.94
N HIS A 66 -8.00 -13.62 -13.18
CA HIS A 66 -6.59 -13.96 -13.31
C HIS A 66 -5.80 -13.77 -12.01
N VAL A 67 -6.43 -13.24 -10.96
CA VAL A 67 -5.78 -12.98 -9.66
C VAL A 67 -6.35 -13.91 -8.60
N LEU A 68 -5.46 -14.71 -8.01
CA LEU A 68 -5.86 -15.59 -6.91
C LEU A 68 -6.42 -14.79 -5.73
N PRO A 69 -7.54 -15.22 -5.13
CA PRO A 69 -8.09 -14.56 -3.96
C PRO A 69 -7.08 -14.64 -2.81
N GLY A 70 -6.75 -13.49 -2.22
CA GLY A 70 -5.83 -13.48 -1.09
C GLY A 70 -6.44 -14.15 0.14
N GLN A 71 -5.63 -14.91 0.86
CA GLN A 71 -6.05 -15.71 2.04
C GLN A 71 -5.85 -14.99 3.38
N ARG A 72 -4.96 -13.99 3.44
CA ARG A 72 -4.63 -13.26 4.68
C ARG A 72 -5.59 -12.09 4.90
N SER A 73 -5.91 -11.79 6.16
CA SER A 73 -6.70 -10.60 6.55
C SER A 73 -6.04 -9.28 6.15
N THR A 74 -4.71 -9.27 6.04
CA THR A 74 -3.91 -8.10 5.70
C THR A 74 -3.70 -7.90 4.20
N LYS A 75 -4.35 -8.73 3.37
CA LYS A 75 -4.24 -8.69 1.92
C LYS A 75 -4.63 -7.31 1.39
N ILE A 76 -3.90 -6.87 0.37
CA ILE A 76 -4.25 -5.66 -0.38
C ILE A 76 -5.40 -6.03 -1.33
N ALA A 77 -6.45 -5.20 -1.35
CA ALA A 77 -7.59 -5.33 -2.25
C ALA A 77 -7.14 -5.31 -3.72
N LEU A 78 -7.86 -6.02 -4.60
CA LEU A 78 -7.49 -6.11 -6.02
C LEU A 78 -7.47 -4.72 -6.67
N GLU A 79 -8.46 -3.91 -6.34
CA GLU A 79 -8.67 -2.55 -6.78
C GLU A 79 -7.42 -1.70 -6.50
N LEU A 80 -6.89 -1.78 -5.29
CA LEU A 80 -5.67 -1.05 -4.90
C LEU A 80 -4.43 -1.58 -5.63
N LYS A 81 -4.33 -2.89 -5.91
CA LYS A 81 -3.22 -3.44 -6.71
C LYS A 81 -3.25 -2.87 -8.12
N VAL A 82 -4.41 -2.88 -8.77
CA VAL A 82 -4.59 -2.34 -10.13
C VAL A 82 -4.25 -0.86 -10.16
N LEU A 83 -4.80 -0.07 -9.23
CA LEU A 83 -4.52 1.36 -9.13
C LEU A 83 -3.03 1.65 -8.87
N SER A 84 -2.37 0.85 -8.03
CA SER A 84 -0.93 1.00 -7.78
C SER A 84 -0.10 0.77 -9.05
N VAL A 85 -0.50 -0.21 -9.88
CA VAL A 85 0.14 -0.49 -11.16
C VAL A 85 -0.11 0.65 -12.16
N LEU A 86 -1.35 1.14 -12.27
CA LEU A 86 -1.68 2.29 -13.12
C LEU A 86 -0.90 3.54 -12.71
N TYR A 87 -0.80 3.80 -11.41
CA TYR A 87 -0.02 4.90 -10.85
C TYR A 87 1.49 4.76 -11.16
N PHE A 88 2.03 3.54 -11.09
CA PHE A 88 3.41 3.29 -11.49
C PHE A 88 3.65 3.61 -12.98
N TYR A 89 2.72 3.18 -13.85
CA TYR A 89 2.78 3.49 -15.29
C TYR A 89 2.41 4.94 -15.63
N GLN A 90 1.84 5.71 -14.69
CA GLN A 90 1.57 7.13 -14.86
C GLN A 90 2.85 7.96 -14.95
N CYS A 91 4.03 7.41 -14.61
CA CYS A 91 5.31 8.11 -14.72
C CYS A 91 5.43 8.82 -16.09
N PRO A 92 5.66 10.14 -16.13
CA PRO A 92 5.95 10.83 -17.38
C PRO A 92 7.23 10.20 -17.96
N ASN A 93 7.28 10.03 -19.29
CA ASN A 93 8.46 9.57 -20.00
C ASN A 93 9.56 10.67 -20.00
N ASP A 94 9.98 11.11 -18.82
CA ASP A 94 11.09 12.04 -18.62
C ASP A 94 12.12 11.36 -17.70
N MET A 95 12.71 10.27 -18.20
CA MET A 95 14.09 9.86 -17.87
C MET A 95 14.93 9.94 -19.14
#